data_AF-A0A7C1IKJ9-F1
#
_entry.id   AF-A0A7C1IKJ9-F1
#
_cell.length_a   1.000
_cell.length_b   1.000
_cell.length_c   1.000
_cell.angle_alpha   90.00
_cell.angle_beta   90.00
_cell.angle_gamma   90.00
#
_symmetry.space_group_name_H-M   'P 1'
#
loop_
_entity.id
_entity.type
_entity.pdbx_description
1 polymer ?
#
loop_
_entity_poly.entity_id
_entity_poly.type
_entity_poly.pdbx_seq_one_letter_code
_entity_poly.pdbx_strand_id
1 'polypeptide(L)'
;MALIKKSNTKKTTKTTARKSPTSAAKVKRTSKAFRTYEQAMEYLFTTTDYEKQQRLRYNVTTFDLNRMNNLLKGLGNPHKKIKCVHIAGTKGKGSTAAMLAKMMEANGYKVGLYTSPHVTSLHERIAVNSQLITRKEFLD
;
A
#
# COMPACT_ATOMS: atom_id res chain seq x y z
N MET A 1 -22.22 28.48 49.59
CA MET A 1 -21.83 29.90 49.53
C MET A 1 -20.31 29.90 49.37
N ALA A 2 -19.72 29.92 48.18
CA ALA A 2 -19.79 30.95 47.16
C ALA A 2 -20.02 30.39 45.74
N LEU A 3 -20.41 31.32 44.88
CA LEU A 3 -21.01 31.21 43.55
C LEU A 3 -19.98 31.72 42.51
N ILE A 4 -20.24 31.51 41.20
CA ILE A 4 -19.66 32.25 40.03
C ILE A 4 -18.39 31.58 39.42
N LYS A 5 -18.21 31.32 38.10
CA LYS A 5 -18.82 31.82 36.84
C LYS A 5 -18.64 30.77 35.72
N LYS A 6 -19.63 30.63 34.84
CA LYS A 6 -19.44 30.09 33.48
C LYS A 6 -18.59 31.09 32.67
N SER A 7 -17.56 30.60 31.97
CA SER A 7 -16.88 31.37 30.91
C SER A 7 -16.84 30.57 29.62
N ASN A 8 -17.74 30.94 28.71
CA ASN A 8 -17.74 30.55 27.32
C ASN A 8 -16.57 31.26 26.62
N THR A 9 -15.58 30.51 26.15
CA THR A 9 -14.54 31.04 25.25
C THR A 9 -14.51 30.22 23.97
N LYS A 10 -15.17 30.75 22.94
CA LYS A 10 -14.94 30.40 21.53
C LYS A 10 -13.45 30.59 21.24
N LYS A 11 -12.69 29.50 21.13
CA LYS A 11 -11.38 29.51 20.47
C LYS A 11 -11.53 29.01 19.05
N THR A 12 -11.67 29.98 18.14
CA THR A 12 -11.48 29.87 16.71
C THR A 12 -10.01 29.54 16.42
N THR A 13 -9.66 28.25 16.40
CA THR A 13 -8.36 27.81 15.88
C THR A 13 -8.44 27.66 14.37
N LYS A 14 -7.84 28.63 13.68
CA LYS A 14 -7.60 28.72 12.24
C LYS A 14 -7.15 27.36 11.66
N THR A 15 -7.95 26.83 10.75
CA THR A 15 -7.64 25.72 9.85
C THR A 15 -6.44 26.10 8.98
N THR A 16 -5.24 25.67 9.37
CA THR A 16 -4.08 25.70 8.47
C THR A 16 -4.22 24.51 7.53
N ALA A 17 -4.83 24.76 6.36
CA ALA A 17 -4.92 23.81 5.27
C ALA A 17 -3.49 23.38 4.86
N ARG A 18 -3.07 22.23 5.37
CA ARG A 18 -1.78 21.63 5.02
C ARG A 18 -1.93 21.08 3.61
N LYS A 19 -1.35 21.80 2.63
CA LYS A 19 -1.25 21.38 1.23
C LYS A 19 -0.84 19.90 1.18
N SER A 20 -1.72 19.08 0.61
CA SER A 20 -1.47 17.66 0.39
C SER A 20 -0.26 17.51 -0.54
N PRO A 21 0.72 16.65 -0.22
CA PRO A 21 1.76 16.31 -1.18
C PRO A 21 1.17 15.34 -2.21
N THR A 22 0.43 15.88 -3.16
CA THR A 22 0.03 15.19 -4.39
C THR A 22 1.25 15.10 -5.32
N SER A 23 2.16 14.18 -5.03
CA SER A 23 2.88 13.50 -6.10
C SER A 23 3.37 12.14 -5.60
N ALA A 24 2.73 11.08 -6.06
CA ALA A 24 3.42 9.79 -6.13
C ALA A 24 4.70 10.04 -6.91
N ALA A 25 5.85 9.65 -6.36
CA ALA A 25 7.15 9.89 -6.99
C ALA A 25 7.10 9.39 -8.44
N LYS A 26 7.30 10.29 -9.41
CA LYS A 26 7.32 9.95 -10.83
C LYS A 26 8.51 9.00 -11.08
N VAL A 27 8.24 7.70 -11.13
CA VAL A 27 9.22 6.71 -11.60
C VAL A 27 9.50 7.04 -13.07
N LYS A 28 10.78 7.14 -13.46
CA LYS A 28 11.17 7.41 -14.85
C LYS A 28 10.64 6.25 -15.72
N ARG A 29 9.56 6.49 -16.45
CA ARG A 29 8.93 5.50 -17.33
C ARG A 29 9.82 5.24 -18.54
N THR A 30 10.46 4.08 -18.60
CA THR A 30 10.92 3.51 -19.88
C THR A 30 9.71 3.05 -20.68
N SER A 31 9.84 3.01 -22.02
CA SER A 31 8.79 2.59 -22.98
C SER A 31 7.97 1.40 -22.48
N LYS A 32 6.63 1.42 -22.64
CA LYS A 32 5.71 0.39 -22.14
C LYS A 32 6.23 -1.02 -22.41
N ALA A 33 6.58 -1.74 -21.35
CA ALA A 33 7.10 -3.11 -21.42
C ALA A 33 6.04 -4.13 -21.89
N PHE A 34 4.76 -3.86 -21.62
CA PHE A 34 3.62 -4.69 -22.05
C PHE A 34 2.60 -3.84 -22.82
N ARG A 35 2.00 -4.42 -23.86
CA ARG A 35 0.98 -3.73 -24.68
C ARG A 35 -0.44 -3.95 -24.13
N THR A 36 -0.69 -5.10 -23.52
CA THR A 36 -2.01 -5.48 -22.98
C THR A 36 -1.90 -5.97 -21.54
N TYR A 37 -3.02 -5.88 -20.82
CA TYR A 37 -3.13 -6.33 -19.42
C TYR A 37 -2.89 -7.84 -19.31
N GLU A 38 -3.39 -8.58 -20.28
CA GLU A 38 -3.29 -10.02 -20.37
C GLU A 38 -1.82 -10.47 -20.47
N GLN A 39 -1.01 -9.81 -21.30
CA GLN A 39 0.42 -10.07 -21.40
C GLN A 39 1.16 -9.82 -20.07
N ALA A 40 0.83 -8.73 -19.38
CA ALA A 40 1.44 -8.41 -18.09
C ALA A 40 1.08 -9.45 -17.02
N MET A 41 -0.19 -9.89 -17.00
CA MET A 41 -0.65 -10.91 -16.06
C MET A 41 -0.02 -12.29 -16.32
N GLU A 42 0.07 -12.69 -17.58
CA GLU A 42 0.74 -13.94 -17.98
C GLU A 42 2.21 -13.95 -17.54
N TYR A 43 2.93 -12.84 -17.78
CA TYR A 43 4.31 -12.69 -17.33
C TYR A 43 4.45 -12.78 -15.80
N LEU A 44 3.55 -12.17 -15.03
CA LEU A 44 3.61 -12.22 -13.57
C LEU A 44 3.31 -13.61 -13.01
N PHE A 45 2.34 -14.32 -13.58
CA PHE A 45 1.98 -15.66 -13.14
C PHE A 45 3.01 -16.72 -13.51
N THR A 46 3.77 -16.53 -14.59
CA THR A 46 4.88 -17.43 -14.95
C THR A 46 6.10 -17.24 -14.04
N THR A 47 6.29 -16.05 -13.47
CA THR A 47 7.46 -15.72 -12.64
C THR A 47 7.24 -15.94 -11.14
N THR A 48 5.99 -16.02 -10.68
CA THR A 48 5.66 -15.97 -9.25
C THR A 48 4.63 -17.05 -8.89
N ASP A 49 5.09 -18.18 -8.37
CA ASP A 49 4.18 -19.18 -7.79
C ASP A 49 4.71 -19.76 -6.48
N TYR A 50 4.91 -18.88 -5.49
CA TYR A 50 5.31 -19.28 -4.13
C TYR A 50 4.21 -20.05 -3.39
N GLU A 51 2.94 -19.91 -3.79
CA GLU A 51 1.82 -20.68 -3.23
C GLU A 51 1.85 -22.15 -3.67
N LYS A 52 2.44 -22.45 -4.84
CA LYS A 52 2.65 -23.82 -5.34
C LYS A 52 4.03 -24.40 -5.01
N GLN A 53 4.99 -23.63 -4.51
CA GLN A 53 6.31 -24.13 -4.11
C GLN A 53 6.25 -24.85 -2.75
N GLN A 54 5.81 -26.11 -2.78
CA GLN A 54 5.59 -26.95 -1.58
C GLN A 54 6.87 -27.45 -0.87
N ARG A 55 8.07 -27.14 -1.36
CA ARG A 55 9.33 -27.62 -0.77
C ARG A 55 10.44 -26.56 -0.79
N LEU A 56 10.33 -25.56 0.07
CA LEU A 56 11.40 -24.59 0.30
C LEU A 56 12.27 -25.07 1.47
N ARG A 57 13.59 -25.15 1.25
CA ARG A 57 14.53 -25.41 2.34
C ARG A 57 14.64 -24.15 3.19
N TYR A 58 14.38 -24.24 4.50
CA TYR A 58 14.56 -23.14 5.45
C TYR A 58 16.04 -22.84 5.69
N ASN A 59 16.70 -22.21 4.73
CA ASN A 59 18.09 -21.76 4.84
C ASN A 59 18.27 -20.32 4.33
N VAL A 60 19.38 -19.70 4.73
CA VAL A 60 19.70 -18.29 4.42
C VAL A 60 19.78 -18.03 2.91
N THR A 61 20.18 -19.04 2.11
CA THR A 61 20.21 -18.94 0.65
C THR A 61 18.83 -18.96 0.00
N THR A 62 17.82 -19.54 0.66
CA THR A 62 16.43 -19.60 0.16
C THR A 62 15.64 -18.37 0.62
N PHE A 63 15.93 -17.85 1.81
CA PHE A 63 15.30 -16.68 2.40
C PHE A 63 16.24 -15.46 2.38
N ASP A 64 16.54 -15.00 1.17
CA ASP A 64 17.37 -13.81 0.94
C ASP A 64 16.53 -12.68 0.29
N LEU A 65 16.65 -11.47 0.83
CA LEU A 65 16.00 -10.27 0.31
C LEU A 65 16.83 -9.55 -0.77
N ASN A 66 18.04 -10.00 -1.08
CA ASN A 66 18.93 -9.34 -2.04
C ASN A 66 18.28 -9.14 -3.41
N ARG A 67 17.52 -10.12 -3.92
CA ARG A 67 16.79 -9.98 -5.20
C ARG A 67 15.80 -8.81 -5.14
N MET A 68 15.02 -8.73 -4.07
CA MET A 68 14.03 -7.65 -3.88
C MET A 68 14.72 -6.29 -3.64
N ASN A 69 15.79 -6.27 -2.86
CA ASN A 69 16.59 -5.06 -2.61
C ASN A 69 17.18 -4.50 -3.91
N ASN A 70 17.72 -5.36 -4.78
CA ASN A 70 18.25 -4.96 -6.07
C ASN A 70 17.17 -4.40 -6.99
N LEU A 71 15.99 -5.04 -7.06
CA LEU A 71 14.84 -4.55 -7.81
C LEU A 71 14.40 -3.16 -7.31
N LEU A 72 14.20 -3.02 -6.00
CA LEU A 72 13.78 -1.75 -5.40
C LEU A 72 14.82 -0.64 -5.59
N LYS A 73 16.12 -0.98 -5.57
CA LYS A 73 17.20 -0.04 -5.88
C LYS A 73 17.09 0.47 -7.31
N GLY A 74 16.83 -0.41 -8.29
CA GLY A 74 16.58 -0.04 -9.68
C GLY A 74 15.36 0.87 -9.87
N LEU A 75 14.34 0.71 -9.02
CA LEU A 75 13.13 1.56 -9.00
C LEU A 75 13.28 2.86 -8.20
N GLY A 76 14.48 3.17 -7.67
CA GLY A 76 14.71 4.38 -6.89
C GLY A 76 14.16 4.34 -5.45
N ASN A 77 14.09 3.15 -4.87
CA ASN A 77 13.70 2.86 -3.48
C ASN A 77 12.37 3.51 -3.05
N PRO A 78 11.25 3.26 -3.75
CA PRO A 78 9.96 3.89 -3.43
C PRO A 78 9.46 3.56 -2.02
N HIS A 79 9.74 2.36 -1.53
CA HIS A 79 9.39 1.91 -0.17
C HIS A 79 9.96 2.80 0.95
N LYS A 80 11.06 3.52 0.72
CA LYS A 80 11.66 4.44 1.71
C LYS A 80 10.99 5.82 1.73
N LYS A 81 10.12 6.12 0.76
CA LYS A 81 9.47 7.43 0.58
C LYS A 81 8.07 7.47 1.19
N ILE A 82 7.60 6.36 1.75
CA ILE A 82 6.27 6.22 2.33
C ILE A 82 6.37 5.83 3.80
N LYS A 83 5.41 6.27 4.60
CA LYS A 83 5.19 5.72 5.95
C LYS A 83 4.39 4.42 5.80
N CYS A 84 4.85 3.36 6.43
CA CYS A 84 4.24 2.04 6.31
C CYS A 84 3.91 1.47 7.70
N VAL A 85 2.76 0.82 7.79
CA VAL A 85 2.40 -0.06 8.91
C VAL A 85 2.45 -1.49 8.39
N HIS A 86 3.34 -2.30 8.97
CA HIS A 86 3.49 -3.71 8.59
C HIS A 86 2.69 -4.58 9.55
N ILE A 87 1.77 -5.38 9.02
CA ILE A 87 0.88 -6.23 9.82
C ILE A 87 1.22 -7.70 9.56
N ALA A 88 1.76 -8.36 10.58
CA ALA A 88 2.10 -9.78 10.58
C ALA A 88 1.23 -10.56 11.59
N GLY A 89 1.14 -11.88 11.41
CA GLY A 89 0.38 -12.77 12.31
C GLY A 89 -0.35 -13.90 11.56
N THR A 90 -0.88 -14.87 12.30
CA THR A 90 -1.53 -16.04 11.68
C THR A 90 -2.92 -15.73 11.16
N LYS A 91 -3.72 -14.96 11.92
CA LYS A 91 -5.12 -14.62 11.61
C LYS A 91 -5.35 -13.12 11.76
N GLY A 92 -6.44 -12.61 11.17
CA GLY A 92 -6.89 -11.22 11.37
C GLY A 92 -6.14 -10.15 10.58
N LYS A 93 -4.96 -10.42 9.99
CA LYS A 93 -4.16 -9.43 9.24
C LYS A 93 -4.97 -8.60 8.24
N GLY A 94 -5.77 -9.25 7.40
CA GLY A 94 -6.58 -8.58 6.38
C GLY A 94 -7.64 -7.67 7.01
N SER A 95 -8.38 -8.18 8.00
CA SER A 95 -9.39 -7.41 8.72
C SER A 95 -8.77 -6.21 9.45
N THR A 96 -7.66 -6.41 10.16
CA THR A 96 -6.93 -5.34 10.85
C THR A 96 -6.42 -4.29 9.87
N ALA A 97 -5.84 -4.70 8.74
CA ALA A 97 -5.33 -3.79 7.72
C ALA A 97 -6.46 -2.96 7.09
N ALA A 98 -7.60 -3.58 6.79
CA ALA A 98 -8.77 -2.90 6.25
C ALA A 98 -9.36 -1.89 7.25
N MET A 99 -9.53 -2.27 8.52
CA MET A 99 -10.01 -1.38 9.58
C MET A 99 -9.07 -0.18 9.76
N LEU A 100 -7.77 -0.42 9.84
CA LEU A 100 -6.77 0.64 9.99
C LEU A 100 -6.77 1.58 8.79
N ALA A 101 -6.85 1.03 7.57
CA ALA A 101 -6.90 1.84 6.36
C ALA A 101 -8.11 2.77 6.35
N LYS A 102 -9.30 2.24 6.68
CA LYS A 102 -10.53 3.02 6.80
C LYS A 102 -10.47 4.10 7.88
N MET A 103 -9.90 3.80 9.05
CA MET A 103 -9.72 4.80 10.10
C MET A 103 -8.78 5.93 9.66
N MET A 104 -7.68 5.60 8.98
CA MET A 104 -6.75 6.59 8.46
C MET A 104 -7.37 7.43 7.32
N GLU A 105 -8.11 6.81 6.40
CA GLU A 105 -8.87 7.52 5.36
C GLU A 105 -9.88 8.50 5.98
N ALA A 106 -10.64 8.06 6.99
CA ALA A 106 -11.61 8.91 7.69
C ALA A 106 -10.96 10.11 8.39
N ASN A 107 -9.67 10.02 8.72
CA ASN A 107 -8.87 11.13 9.26
C ASN A 107 -8.20 11.99 8.17
N GLY A 108 -8.57 11.83 6.90
CA GLY A 108 -8.09 12.66 5.79
C GLY A 108 -6.72 12.26 5.23
N TYR A 109 -6.18 11.09 5.61
CA TYR A 109 -4.94 10.59 5.03
C TYR A 109 -5.21 9.93 3.67
N LYS A 110 -4.25 10.07 2.74
CA LYS A 110 -4.20 9.22 1.55
C LYS A 110 -3.55 7.89 1.94
N VAL A 111 -4.29 6.80 1.80
CA VAL A 111 -3.88 5.48 2.30
C VAL A 111 -3.77 4.50 1.13
N GLY A 112 -2.65 3.79 1.07
CA GLY A 112 -2.51 2.58 0.27
C GLY A 112 -2.70 1.35 1.14
N LEU A 113 -3.41 0.36 0.64
CA LEU A 113 -3.62 -0.93 1.30
C LEU A 113 -3.13 -2.05 0.38
N TYR A 114 -2.27 -2.93 0.93
CA TYR A 114 -1.83 -4.14 0.28
C TYR A 114 -2.25 -5.37 1.08
N THR A 115 -2.95 -6.32 0.45
CA THR A 115 -3.45 -7.55 1.10
C THR A 115 -3.27 -8.76 0.18
N SER A 116 -3.16 -9.95 0.78
CA SER A 116 -3.07 -11.23 0.06
C SER A 116 -3.60 -12.39 0.92
N PRO A 117 -4.11 -13.48 0.32
CA PRO A 117 -4.36 -13.67 -1.11
C PRO A 117 -5.55 -12.82 -1.61
N HIS A 118 -5.81 -12.86 -2.92
CA HIS A 118 -7.03 -12.32 -3.53
C HIS A 118 -8.02 -13.46 -3.80
N VAL A 119 -9.30 -13.15 -3.99
CA VAL A 119 -10.34 -14.15 -4.29
C VAL A 119 -10.58 -14.29 -5.79
N THR A 120 -10.83 -13.17 -6.49
CA THR A 120 -11.21 -13.20 -7.92
C THR A 120 -10.15 -12.55 -8.80
N SER A 121 -9.58 -11.43 -8.36
CA SER A 121 -8.66 -10.63 -9.17
C SER A 121 -7.46 -10.14 -8.37
N LEU A 122 -6.28 -10.15 -9.01
CA LEU A 122 -5.05 -9.61 -8.43
C LEU A 122 -5.18 -8.13 -8.03
N HIS A 123 -6.10 -7.40 -8.65
CA HIS A 123 -6.39 -6.00 -8.32
C HIS A 123 -6.88 -5.83 -6.89
N GLU A 124 -7.53 -6.85 -6.31
CA GLU A 124 -7.97 -6.84 -4.91
C GLU A 124 -6.80 -6.67 -3.93
N ARG A 125 -5.58 -7.03 -4.37
CA ARG A 125 -4.37 -6.91 -3.53
C ARG A 125 -3.89 -5.47 -3.37
N ILE A 126 -4.33 -4.52 -4.20
CA ILE A 126 -3.82 -3.14 -4.18
C ILE A 126 -4.99 -2.17 -4.24
N ALA A 127 -5.20 -1.44 -3.15
CA ALA A 127 -6.19 -0.39 -3.07
C ALA A 127 -5.57 0.94 -2.64
N VAL A 128 -6.09 2.05 -3.16
CA VAL A 128 -5.76 3.41 -2.73
C VAL A 128 -7.05 4.11 -2.35
N ASN A 129 -7.15 4.62 -1.12
CA ASN A 129 -8.38 5.18 -0.56
C ASN A 129 -9.58 4.25 -0.77
N SER A 130 -9.38 2.96 -0.49
CA SER A 130 -10.37 1.88 -0.65
C SER A 130 -10.93 1.69 -2.06
N GLN A 131 -10.27 2.25 -3.07
CA GLN A 131 -10.56 1.96 -4.47
C GLN A 131 -9.49 1.00 -4.99
N LEU A 132 -9.92 -0.09 -5.61
CA LEU A 132 -9.01 -1.03 -6.27
C LEU A 132 -8.35 -0.34 -7.47
N ILE A 133 -7.10 -0.70 -7.75
CA ILE A 133 -6.45 -0.21 -8.96
C ILE A 133 -7.14 -0.74 -10.23
N THR A 134 -7.16 0.08 -11.26
CA THR A 134 -7.69 -0.24 -12.58
C THR A 134 -6.67 -1.02 -13.42
N ARG A 135 -7.12 -1.68 -14.50
CA ARG A 135 -6.21 -2.36 -15.44
C ARG A 135 -5.22 -1.39 -16.09
N LYS A 136 -5.66 -0.16 -16.31
CA LYS A 136 -4.82 0.90 -16.85
C LYS A 136 -3.72 1.27 -15.86
N GLU A 137 -4.06 1.49 -14.60
CA GLU A 137 -3.06 1.77 -13.54
C GLU A 137 -2.10 0.60 -13.32
N PHE A 138 -2.55 -0.63 -13.52
CA PHE A 138 -1.69 -1.82 -13.44
C PHE A 138 -0.65 -1.89 -14.57
N LEU A 139 -0.95 -1.36 -15.75
CA LEU A 139 -0.08 -1.33 -16.92
C LEU A 139 0.89 -0.13 -16.96
N ASP A 140 0.72 0.81 -16.05
CA ASP A 140 1.28 2.16 -16.06
C ASP A 140 2.57 2.31 -15.24
#